data_AF-Q23CQ9-F1
#
_entry.id   AF-Q23CQ9-F1
#
_cell.length_a   1.000
_cell.length_b   1.000
_cell.length_c   1.000
_cell.angle_alpha   90.00
_cell.angle_beta   90.00
_cell.angle_gamma   90.00
#
_symmetry.space_group_name_H-M   'P 1'
#
loop_
_entity.id
_entity.type
_entity.pdbx_description
1 polymer ?
#
loop_
_entity_poly.entity_id
_entity_poly.type
_entity_poly.pdbx_seq_one_letter_code
_entity_poly.pdbx_strand_id
1 'polypeptide(L)'
;MYTHFINIASSGSPCALEISQADTFYVNNTKFVNLNNSNQTKTIESSIISYYQGGAIGIQNVNSGGAIFLQFFRGVNITKSNFIKNKALFQNGGAISLDTCDLLQFSDDIFSSNKASIGGSIYYYKVNSNLIKKVNLLQNNIIFKHNKASFYGQNIGSIPQNIGITNKPHLDSLKIVEEYSIYNIASGNYLDKKLYLNFIDEENNFFNFLGPDIFYDRSQFYFQLYIQNNSQIVIQEGMSALLNKTIGMFELNFQSFYKISQNQTISIISNQFQQGVFLTIPLHLYYRNCTIGEIILEKNQFIQCSQCVEGRYSLKIPDMQNNINKLECVSCPEQAHFCQGSEIQLKDGYWRESNLTDQIYTCLLDSCSFNNPQSKNGCLTGFVGPLCNSCDNKNKVWGQQYGLKGQNCFPCSQQLNQIAFACFFIIFYNYEAKNFQINLIAGNKQLEFICK
;
A
#
# COMPACT_ATOMS: atom_id res chain seq x y z
N MET A 1 33.29 39.81 -19.06
CA MET A 1 32.53 39.89 -20.32
C MET A 1 32.06 38.47 -20.63
N TYR A 2 30.79 38.25 -20.98
CA TYR A 2 30.26 36.90 -21.21
C TYR A 2 30.28 36.56 -22.71
N THR A 3 30.50 35.28 -23.04
CA THR A 3 30.19 34.75 -24.37
C THR A 3 28.70 34.38 -24.42
N HIS A 4 27.97 34.81 -25.45
CA HIS A 4 26.50 34.67 -25.53
C HIS A 4 26.05 33.73 -26.67
N PHE A 5 25.23 32.74 -26.33
CA PHE A 5 24.52 31.86 -27.28
C PHE A 5 23.01 31.96 -26.99
N ILE A 6 22.22 32.41 -27.96
CA ILE A 6 20.80 32.77 -27.77
C ILE A 6 19.96 32.28 -28.97
N ASN A 7 18.82 31.63 -28.70
CA ASN A 7 17.80 31.26 -29.70
C ASN A 7 18.30 30.38 -30.86
N ILE A 8 19.35 29.59 -30.65
CA ILE A 8 19.90 28.74 -31.71
C ILE A 8 19.17 27.39 -31.71
N ALA A 9 18.54 27.07 -32.84
CA ALA A 9 17.85 25.81 -33.09
C ALA A 9 18.39 25.18 -34.38
N SER A 10 18.46 23.85 -34.42
CA SER A 10 18.89 23.12 -35.62
C SER A 10 18.01 21.90 -35.85
N SER A 11 17.74 21.65 -37.13
CA SER A 11 16.98 20.52 -37.65
C SER A 11 17.85 19.49 -38.38
N GLY A 12 19.17 19.70 -38.47
CA GLY A 12 20.09 18.86 -39.26
C GLY A 12 21.29 18.29 -38.49
N SER A 13 21.77 19.02 -37.47
CA SER A 13 22.82 18.60 -36.53
C SER A 13 22.32 18.85 -35.09
N PRO A 14 22.66 18.02 -34.08
CA PRO A 14 22.18 18.25 -32.71
C PRO A 14 22.72 19.55 -32.07
N CYS A 15 23.70 20.26 -32.66
CA CYS A 15 24.38 21.41 -32.04
C CYS A 15 25.11 22.40 -33.01
N ALA A 16 25.55 23.59 -32.52
CA ALA A 16 26.22 24.66 -33.31
C ALA A 16 27.73 24.53 -33.43
N LEU A 17 28.34 23.94 -32.41
CA LEU A 17 29.77 23.80 -32.26
C LEU A 17 30.01 22.33 -31.96
N GLU A 18 30.75 21.70 -32.85
CA GLU A 18 31.08 20.29 -32.80
C GLU A 18 32.59 20.20 -32.51
N ILE A 19 32.95 19.65 -31.35
CA ILE A 19 34.35 19.48 -30.93
C ILE A 19 34.61 17.98 -30.88
N SER A 20 34.89 17.36 -32.02
CA SER A 20 34.90 15.90 -32.16
C SER A 20 36.02 15.19 -31.37
N GLN A 21 37.13 15.86 -31.06
CA GLN A 21 38.23 15.33 -30.23
C GLN A 21 38.93 16.45 -29.44
N ALA A 22 39.01 16.32 -28.11
CA ALA A 22 39.90 17.11 -27.25
C ALA A 22 40.10 16.42 -25.89
N ASP A 23 41.30 16.46 -25.31
CA ASP A 23 41.56 15.90 -23.97
C ASP A 23 40.86 16.68 -22.84
N THR A 24 40.67 17.99 -23.05
CA THR A 24 40.10 18.91 -22.06
C THR A 24 39.08 19.84 -22.69
N PHE A 25 38.07 20.23 -21.90
CA PHE A 25 36.98 21.11 -22.32
C PHE A 25 36.75 22.19 -21.24
N TYR A 26 36.71 23.45 -21.66
CA TYR A 26 36.59 24.60 -20.76
C TYR A 26 35.43 25.52 -21.19
N VAL A 27 34.51 25.76 -20.26
CA VAL A 27 33.45 26.78 -20.37
C VAL A 27 33.53 27.67 -19.14
N ASN A 28 33.79 28.97 -19.34
CA ASN A 28 33.97 29.93 -18.26
C ASN A 28 33.37 31.28 -18.70
N ASN A 29 32.49 31.85 -17.85
CA ASN A 29 31.74 33.07 -18.17
C ASN A 29 30.94 32.98 -19.49
N THR A 30 30.17 31.91 -19.68
CA THR A 30 29.31 31.74 -20.88
C THR A 30 27.83 31.79 -20.50
N LYS A 31 26.99 32.30 -21.41
CA LYS A 31 25.53 32.36 -21.24
C LYS A 31 24.80 31.69 -22.40
N PHE A 32 24.09 30.61 -22.10
CA PHE A 32 23.28 29.80 -23.01
C PHE A 32 21.80 30.05 -22.72
N VAL A 33 21.05 30.55 -23.71
CA VAL A 33 19.65 30.97 -23.55
C VAL A 33 18.75 30.40 -24.64
N ASN A 34 17.68 29.71 -24.21
CA ASN A 34 16.58 29.26 -25.08
C ASN A 34 17.09 28.41 -26.27
N LEU A 35 17.95 27.44 -25.96
CA LEU A 35 18.45 26.46 -26.91
C LEU A 35 17.56 25.21 -26.89
N ASN A 36 17.34 24.61 -28.06
CA ASN A 36 16.40 23.52 -28.22
C ASN A 36 16.92 22.51 -29.26
N ASN A 37 17.15 21.28 -28.81
CA ASN A 37 17.57 20.17 -29.66
C ASN A 37 16.35 19.30 -30.01
N SER A 38 16.01 19.19 -31.30
CA SER A 38 14.71 18.72 -31.77
C SER A 38 14.76 17.82 -33.01
N ASN A 39 15.45 16.67 -32.95
CA ASN A 39 15.39 15.68 -34.03
C ASN A 39 14.83 14.32 -33.61
N GLN A 40 13.98 13.75 -34.48
CA GLN A 40 13.59 12.35 -34.43
C GLN A 40 14.63 11.50 -35.17
N THR A 41 14.77 10.25 -34.73
CA THR A 41 15.69 9.24 -35.24
C THR A 41 15.76 9.19 -36.78
N LYS A 42 16.93 9.46 -37.34
CA LYS A 42 17.36 8.94 -38.64
C LYS A 42 18.71 8.26 -38.46
N THR A 43 18.71 6.93 -38.53
CA THR A 43 19.93 6.13 -38.68
C THR A 43 20.54 6.46 -40.04
N ILE A 44 21.74 7.05 -40.05
CA ILE A 44 22.54 7.20 -41.27
C ILE A 44 23.83 6.44 -41.01
N GLU A 45 23.94 5.25 -41.61
CA GLU A 45 25.20 4.53 -41.71
C GLU A 45 26.03 5.17 -42.84
N SER A 46 26.90 6.12 -42.50
CA SER A 46 28.04 6.46 -43.36
C SER A 46 29.16 7.13 -42.58
N SER A 47 30.37 6.61 -42.77
CA SER A 47 31.60 7.35 -42.51
C SER A 47 31.75 8.54 -43.49
N ILE A 48 32.52 9.56 -43.08
CA ILE A 48 32.97 10.76 -43.81
C ILE A 48 32.14 12.06 -43.56
N ILE A 49 32.89 13.15 -43.49
CA ILE A 49 32.61 14.50 -42.95
C ILE A 49 31.72 15.36 -43.87
N SER A 50 30.82 16.21 -43.33
CA SER A 50 30.43 17.51 -43.96
C SER A 50 29.69 18.49 -43.01
N TYR A 51 29.78 19.78 -43.35
CA TYR A 51 29.50 21.02 -42.60
C TYR A 51 27.99 21.39 -42.37
N TYR A 52 27.66 22.25 -41.38
CA TYR A 52 26.71 23.41 -41.38
C TYR A 52 26.40 23.93 -39.93
N GLN A 53 25.74 25.11 -39.73
CA GLN A 53 25.68 25.88 -38.45
C GLN A 53 24.36 25.76 -37.60
N GLY A 54 24.43 25.55 -36.26
CA GLY A 54 23.37 25.95 -35.27
C GLY A 54 23.07 25.05 -34.02
N GLY A 55 23.03 25.58 -32.77
CA GLY A 55 22.67 24.88 -31.50
C GLY A 55 23.73 24.69 -30.37
N ALA A 56 24.39 25.72 -29.82
CA ALA A 56 25.51 25.57 -28.84
C ALA A 56 26.48 24.38 -29.04
N ILE A 57 26.61 23.39 -28.14
CA ILE A 57 27.76 22.45 -28.12
C ILE A 57 27.36 20.97 -28.01
N GLY A 58 27.99 20.10 -28.80
CA GLY A 58 27.85 18.64 -28.68
C GLY A 58 28.77 17.80 -29.58
N ILE A 59 28.82 16.49 -29.33
CA ILE A 59 29.49 15.49 -30.19
C ILE A 59 28.47 14.38 -30.50
N GLN A 60 28.31 14.08 -31.80
CA GLN A 60 27.57 12.95 -32.39
C GLN A 60 26.22 12.54 -31.76
N ASN A 61 25.15 12.87 -32.50
CA ASN A 61 23.95 12.03 -32.63
C ASN A 61 23.08 11.79 -31.37
N VAL A 62 22.77 12.84 -30.60
CA VAL A 62 21.98 12.73 -29.35
C VAL A 62 20.89 13.78 -29.19
N ASN A 63 19.80 13.37 -28.54
CA ASN A 63 18.65 14.18 -28.14
C ASN A 63 18.74 14.66 -26.67
N SER A 64 19.94 14.57 -26.09
CA SER A 64 20.29 14.93 -24.71
C SER A 64 21.21 16.15 -24.68
N GLY A 65 21.25 16.88 -23.56
CA GLY A 65 22.12 18.05 -23.40
C GLY A 65 21.62 19.26 -24.16
N GLY A 66 20.55 19.90 -23.68
CA GLY A 66 19.86 20.99 -24.40
C GLY A 66 20.71 22.25 -24.69
N ALA A 67 21.90 22.38 -24.10
CA ALA A 67 22.92 23.37 -24.44
C ALA A 67 24.32 22.76 -24.62
N ILE A 68 24.68 21.73 -23.84
CA ILE A 68 25.96 21.03 -23.87
C ILE A 68 25.73 19.52 -23.77
N PHE A 69 26.28 18.75 -24.70
CA PHE A 69 26.50 17.31 -24.55
C PHE A 69 28.00 16.98 -24.59
N LEU A 70 28.49 16.17 -23.66
CA LEU A 70 29.88 15.69 -23.61
C LEU A 70 29.90 14.18 -23.40
N GLN A 71 30.80 13.50 -24.13
CA GLN A 71 31.05 12.07 -23.99
C GLN A 71 32.56 11.77 -24.00
N PHE A 72 33.03 10.84 -23.17
CA PHE A 72 34.42 10.35 -23.14
C PHE A 72 35.55 11.38 -22.84
N PHE A 73 35.23 12.49 -22.18
CA PHE A 73 36.22 13.52 -21.79
C PHE A 73 36.95 13.22 -20.47
N ARG A 74 38.27 13.46 -20.42
CA ARG A 74 39.10 13.28 -19.21
C ARG A 74 39.34 14.56 -18.40
N GLY A 75 38.79 15.70 -18.84
CA GLY A 75 38.93 16.96 -18.12
C GLY A 75 37.89 17.99 -18.51
N VAL A 76 36.76 17.98 -17.80
CA VAL A 76 35.64 18.93 -18.00
C VAL A 76 35.67 20.00 -16.92
N ASN A 77 35.78 21.26 -17.34
CA ASN A 77 35.73 22.44 -16.49
C ASN A 77 34.59 23.37 -16.95
N ILE A 78 33.55 23.52 -16.13
CA ILE A 78 32.44 24.46 -16.38
C ILE A 78 32.32 25.35 -15.16
N THR A 79 32.40 26.67 -15.35
CA THR A 79 32.34 27.63 -14.24
C THR A 79 31.68 28.93 -14.63
N LYS A 80 31.09 29.63 -13.65
CA LYS A 80 30.59 31.01 -13.76
C LYS A 80 29.64 31.22 -14.95
N SER A 81 28.89 30.18 -15.31
CA SER A 81 28.10 30.11 -16.54
C SER A 81 26.60 30.02 -16.27
N ASN A 82 25.82 30.50 -17.23
CA ASN A 82 24.38 30.71 -17.11
C ASN A 82 23.63 29.86 -18.14
N PHE A 83 22.81 28.93 -17.68
CA PHE A 83 22.01 28.02 -18.49
C PHE A 83 20.52 28.30 -18.27
N ILE A 84 19.89 29.01 -19.21
CA ILE A 84 18.54 29.57 -19.03
C ILE A 84 17.60 29.08 -20.14
N LYS A 85 16.49 28.44 -19.74
CA LYS A 85 15.40 27.96 -20.63
C LYS A 85 15.87 27.00 -21.73
N ASN A 86 16.96 26.24 -21.51
CA ASN A 86 17.40 25.23 -22.47
C ASN A 86 16.51 23.98 -22.37
N LYS A 87 16.38 23.25 -23.49
CA LYS A 87 15.49 22.09 -23.57
C LYS A 87 16.11 20.92 -24.34
N ALA A 88 16.20 19.78 -23.67
CA ALA A 88 16.32 18.48 -24.31
C ALA A 88 14.89 17.95 -24.54
N LEU A 89 14.42 17.91 -25.79
CA LEU A 89 13.00 17.61 -26.08
C LEU A 89 12.59 16.17 -25.78
N PHE A 90 13.52 15.21 -25.94
CA PHE A 90 13.19 13.78 -25.98
C PHE A 90 14.00 12.92 -25.00
N GLN A 91 15.10 13.42 -24.44
CA GLN A 91 15.98 12.64 -23.54
C GLN A 91 16.47 13.50 -22.34
N ASN A 92 17.77 13.48 -22.03
CA ASN A 92 18.28 13.76 -20.70
C ASN A 92 19.07 15.09 -20.66
N GLY A 93 19.14 15.73 -19.50
CA GLY A 93 20.02 16.88 -19.29
C GLY A 93 19.54 18.14 -20.01
N GLY A 94 18.57 18.85 -19.41
CA GLY A 94 17.88 19.96 -20.08
C GLY A 94 18.78 21.12 -20.49
N ALA A 95 19.93 21.27 -19.83
CA ALA A 95 21.03 22.13 -20.22
C ALA A 95 22.30 21.32 -20.53
N ILE A 96 22.72 20.40 -19.65
CA ILE A 96 23.98 19.66 -19.77
C ILE A 96 23.72 18.16 -19.68
N SER A 97 24.33 17.38 -20.56
CA SER A 97 24.40 15.92 -20.45
C SER A 97 25.85 15.45 -20.52
N LEU A 98 26.27 14.64 -19.55
CA LEU A 98 27.63 14.11 -19.41
C LEU A 98 27.59 12.57 -19.45
N ASP A 99 28.33 11.94 -20.35
CA ASP A 99 28.47 10.48 -20.40
C ASP A 99 29.94 10.06 -20.39
N THR A 100 30.33 9.29 -19.37
CA THR A 100 31.68 8.74 -19.24
C THR A 100 32.73 9.87 -19.27
N CYS A 101 32.51 10.90 -18.45
CA CYS A 101 33.35 12.11 -18.37
C CYS A 101 33.98 12.30 -16.98
N ASP A 102 35.18 12.87 -16.94
CA ASP A 102 35.86 13.28 -15.71
C ASP A 102 35.67 14.79 -15.48
N LEU A 103 34.85 15.13 -14.50
CA LEU A 103 34.58 16.52 -14.09
C LEU A 103 35.70 16.99 -13.15
N LEU A 104 36.45 18.02 -13.55
CA LEU A 104 37.58 18.58 -12.80
C LEU A 104 37.21 19.85 -12.00
N GLN A 105 36.36 20.70 -12.57
CA GLN A 105 35.82 21.89 -11.89
C GLN A 105 34.39 22.16 -12.36
N PHE A 106 33.50 22.43 -11.39
CA PHE A 106 32.08 22.70 -11.62
C PHE A 106 31.56 23.62 -10.51
N SER A 107 31.52 24.92 -10.75
CA SER A 107 31.22 25.92 -9.71
C SER A 107 30.68 27.27 -10.22
N ASP A 108 29.91 27.94 -9.36
CA ASP A 108 29.40 29.30 -9.56
C ASP A 108 28.43 29.44 -10.77
N ASP A 109 27.79 28.33 -11.17
CA ASP A 109 26.89 28.25 -12.31
C ASP A 109 25.41 28.45 -11.93
N ILE A 110 24.61 28.97 -12.86
CA ILE A 110 23.16 29.19 -12.67
C ILE A 110 22.36 28.41 -13.72
N PHE A 111 21.47 27.55 -13.24
CA PHE A 111 20.56 26.75 -14.06
C PHE A 111 19.12 27.17 -13.80
N SER A 112 18.47 27.82 -14.77
CA SER A 112 17.09 28.29 -14.62
C SER A 112 16.17 27.88 -15.74
N SER A 113 14.99 27.37 -15.38
CA SER A 113 13.87 27.06 -16.29
C SER A 113 14.20 26.03 -17.39
N ASN A 114 15.25 25.23 -17.20
CA ASN A 114 15.66 24.18 -18.14
C ASN A 114 14.71 22.97 -18.06
N LYS A 115 14.57 22.20 -19.15
CA LYS A 115 13.60 21.10 -19.25
C LYS A 115 14.16 19.86 -19.97
N ALA A 116 13.88 18.68 -19.42
CA ALA A 116 14.24 17.37 -20.00
C ALA A 116 13.26 16.26 -19.58
N SER A 117 13.50 15.03 -20.04
CA SER A 117 12.86 13.83 -19.49
C SER A 117 13.45 13.48 -18.13
N ILE A 118 14.78 13.37 -18.06
CA ILE A 118 15.58 13.07 -16.87
C ILE A 118 16.62 14.18 -16.69
N GLY A 119 16.83 14.66 -15.46
CA GLY A 119 17.84 15.68 -15.20
C GLY A 119 17.46 17.02 -15.84
N GLY A 120 16.47 17.70 -15.26
CA GLY A 120 15.85 18.90 -15.84
C GLY A 120 16.85 20.02 -16.16
N SER A 121 18.01 20.05 -15.51
CA SER A 121 19.19 20.84 -15.92
C SER A 121 20.35 19.95 -16.36
N ILE A 122 20.75 19.00 -15.53
CA ILE A 122 21.97 18.22 -15.71
C ILE A 122 21.61 16.74 -15.71
N TYR A 123 22.11 15.99 -16.68
CA TYR A 123 22.16 14.53 -16.63
C TYR A 123 23.62 14.07 -16.60
N TYR A 124 23.91 13.03 -15.84
CA TYR A 124 25.22 12.39 -15.86
C TYR A 124 25.15 10.87 -15.80
N TYR A 125 26.06 10.22 -16.52
CA TYR A 125 26.24 8.77 -16.52
C TYR A 125 27.74 8.45 -16.49
N LYS A 126 28.14 7.48 -15.66
CA LYS A 126 29.55 7.04 -15.49
C LYS A 126 30.59 8.17 -15.31
N VAL A 127 30.23 9.24 -14.60
CA VAL A 127 31.14 10.35 -14.29
C VAL A 127 32.01 10.01 -13.08
N ASN A 128 33.33 10.01 -13.24
CA ASN A 128 34.31 9.53 -12.24
C ASN A 128 34.62 10.54 -11.12
N SER A 129 33.74 11.50 -10.85
CA SER A 129 34.07 12.68 -10.04
C SER A 129 33.22 12.78 -8.77
N ASN A 130 33.90 12.85 -7.63
CA ASN A 130 33.31 13.23 -6.34
C ASN A 130 32.67 14.62 -6.36
N LEU A 131 32.95 15.47 -7.36
CA LEU A 131 32.34 16.79 -7.47
C LEU A 131 30.83 16.73 -7.66
N ILE A 132 30.27 15.80 -8.45
CA ILE A 132 28.81 15.76 -8.63
C ILE A 132 28.10 15.36 -7.32
N LYS A 133 28.68 14.44 -6.53
CA LYS A 133 28.20 14.16 -5.16
C LYS A 133 28.27 15.39 -4.25
N LYS A 134 29.25 16.29 -4.45
CA LYS A 134 29.38 17.57 -3.71
C LYS A 134 28.46 18.68 -4.23
N VAL A 135 28.05 18.66 -5.50
CA VAL A 135 27.06 19.59 -6.07
C VAL A 135 25.72 19.44 -5.36
N ASN A 136 25.29 18.20 -5.09
CA ASN A 136 24.09 17.93 -4.28
C ASN A 136 24.23 18.40 -2.81
N LEU A 137 25.45 18.58 -2.31
CA LEU A 137 25.75 19.02 -0.95
C LEU A 137 25.99 20.54 -0.84
N LEU A 138 25.55 21.33 -1.84
CA LEU A 138 25.62 22.81 -1.88
C LEU A 138 27.04 23.42 -1.89
N GLN A 139 28.11 22.62 -1.98
CA GLN A 139 29.49 23.10 -1.74
C GLN A 139 30.09 23.97 -2.86
N ASN A 140 29.42 24.11 -4.01
CA ASN A 140 30.00 24.66 -5.24
C ASN A 140 29.30 25.94 -5.78
N ASN A 141 28.50 26.65 -4.98
CA ASN A 141 27.77 27.87 -5.38
C ASN A 141 26.83 27.72 -6.61
N ILE A 142 26.33 26.52 -6.89
CA ILE A 142 25.47 26.27 -8.04
C ILE A 142 24.02 26.58 -7.69
N ILE A 143 23.33 27.36 -8.54
CA ILE A 143 21.99 27.86 -8.26
C ILE A 143 20.98 27.30 -9.26
N PHE A 144 20.08 26.44 -8.77
CA PHE A 144 18.98 25.88 -9.55
C PHE A 144 17.66 26.66 -9.32
N LYS A 145 16.93 27.00 -10.39
CA LYS A 145 15.66 27.76 -10.32
C LYS A 145 14.63 27.29 -11.34
N HIS A 146 13.53 26.68 -10.89
CA HIS A 146 12.37 26.30 -11.72
C HIS A 146 12.69 25.38 -12.91
N ASN A 147 13.73 24.55 -12.79
CA ASN A 147 13.99 23.50 -13.78
C ASN A 147 12.95 22.38 -13.63
N LYS A 148 12.74 21.58 -14.68
CA LYS A 148 11.73 20.52 -14.66
C LYS A 148 12.15 19.29 -15.46
N ALA A 149 12.05 18.13 -14.83
CA ALA A 149 12.06 16.83 -15.49
C ALA A 149 10.63 16.26 -15.57
N SER A 150 10.33 15.50 -16.63
CA SER A 150 9.04 14.78 -16.73
C SER A 150 9.03 13.40 -16.06
N PHE A 151 10.21 12.78 -15.89
CA PHE A 151 10.36 11.46 -15.27
C PHE A 151 11.00 11.51 -13.87
N TYR A 152 12.24 11.97 -13.74
CA TYR A 152 12.93 12.17 -12.44
C TYR A 152 14.14 13.12 -12.58
N GLY A 153 14.71 13.54 -11.45
CA GLY A 153 15.83 14.48 -11.39
C GLY A 153 15.43 15.88 -11.84
N GLN A 154 14.69 16.62 -11.01
CA GLN A 154 14.13 17.93 -11.39
C GLN A 154 15.21 18.95 -11.79
N ASN A 155 16.38 18.88 -11.14
CA ASN A 155 17.56 19.62 -11.51
C ASN A 155 18.66 18.69 -12.04
N ILE A 156 18.94 17.60 -11.34
CA ILE A 156 20.05 16.69 -11.64
C ILE A 156 19.52 15.26 -11.65
N GLY A 157 19.88 14.47 -12.66
CA GLY A 157 19.52 13.06 -12.72
C GLY A 157 20.66 12.17 -13.22
N SER A 158 20.75 10.97 -12.69
CA SER A 158 21.68 9.93 -13.14
C SER A 158 21.02 8.55 -13.20
N ILE A 159 21.67 7.51 -12.70
CA ILE A 159 21.02 6.22 -12.43
C ILE A 159 20.26 6.30 -11.09
N PRO A 160 19.27 5.42 -10.83
CA PRO A 160 18.62 5.36 -9.52
C PRO A 160 19.64 5.20 -8.39
N GLN A 161 19.45 5.96 -7.30
CA GLN A 161 20.35 5.92 -6.13
C GLN A 161 19.81 5.02 -5.02
N ASN A 162 18.50 5.00 -4.83
CA ASN A 162 17.83 4.29 -3.75
C ASN A 162 16.53 3.61 -4.21
N ILE A 163 16.06 2.65 -3.43
CA ILE A 163 14.72 2.06 -3.54
C ILE A 163 13.89 2.59 -2.38
N GLY A 164 12.72 3.15 -2.69
CA GLY A 164 11.68 3.42 -1.70
C GLY A 164 10.77 2.21 -1.56
N ILE A 165 10.39 1.87 -0.32
CA ILE A 165 9.45 0.78 -0.02
C ILE A 165 8.36 1.24 0.96
N THR A 166 7.16 0.67 0.84
CA THR A 166 6.04 0.87 1.77
C THR A 166 5.01 -0.25 1.67
N ASN A 167 4.07 -0.31 2.61
CA ASN A 167 2.90 -1.21 2.59
C ASN A 167 1.58 -0.48 2.33
N LYS A 168 1.63 0.78 1.88
CA LYS A 168 0.48 1.61 1.51
C LYS A 168 0.56 2.00 0.03
N PRO A 169 -0.56 2.01 -0.73
CA PRO A 169 -0.57 2.40 -2.14
C PRO A 169 -0.52 3.94 -2.32
N HIS A 170 0.51 4.59 -1.77
CA HIS A 170 0.68 6.05 -1.84
C HIS A 170 2.16 6.45 -1.81
N LEU A 171 2.57 7.34 -2.73
CA LEU A 171 3.97 7.78 -2.87
C LEU A 171 4.52 8.40 -1.58
N ASP A 172 3.77 9.29 -0.94
CA ASP A 172 4.18 9.94 0.34
C ASP A 172 4.39 8.96 1.51
N SER A 173 3.98 7.69 1.37
CA SER A 173 4.22 6.64 2.37
C SER A 173 5.51 5.86 2.12
N LEU A 174 6.23 6.11 1.02
CA LEU A 174 7.52 5.50 0.72
C LEU A 174 8.59 5.94 1.72
N LYS A 175 9.46 4.99 2.08
CA LYS A 175 10.67 5.26 2.86
C LYS A 175 11.88 4.68 2.15
N ILE A 176 12.96 5.45 2.12
CA ILE A 176 14.30 4.90 1.85
C ILE A 176 14.68 4.07 3.09
N VAL A 177 15.05 2.82 2.89
CA VAL A 177 15.49 1.91 3.96
C VAL A 177 16.68 1.10 3.47
N GLU A 178 17.56 0.72 4.39
CA GLU A 178 18.66 -0.21 4.11
C GLU A 178 18.15 -1.66 4.07
N GLU A 179 17.20 -2.01 4.94
CA GLU A 179 16.55 -3.32 5.06
C GLU A 179 15.03 -3.16 5.34
N TYR A 180 14.23 -4.19 5.08
CA TYR A 180 12.79 -4.18 5.36
C TYR A 180 12.31 -5.49 5.98
N SER A 181 11.38 -5.41 6.95
CA SER A 181 10.83 -6.57 7.67
C SER A 181 9.34 -6.76 7.41
N ILE A 182 8.94 -7.99 7.07
CA ILE A 182 7.55 -8.42 6.95
C ILE A 182 7.24 -9.44 8.05
N TYR A 183 6.22 -9.15 8.86
CA TYR A 183 5.78 -10.01 9.96
C TYR A 183 4.45 -10.69 9.64
N ASN A 184 4.15 -11.74 10.41
CA ASN A 184 2.86 -12.45 10.40
C ASN A 184 2.56 -13.21 9.09
N ILE A 185 3.59 -13.61 8.34
CA ILE A 185 3.40 -14.29 7.04
C ILE A 185 2.82 -15.69 7.27
N ALA A 186 1.70 -15.98 6.61
CA ALA A 186 1.15 -17.33 6.53
C ALA A 186 1.87 -18.12 5.44
N SER A 187 2.63 -19.16 5.83
CA SER A 187 3.43 -19.93 4.87
C SER A 187 2.56 -20.56 3.78
N GLY A 188 2.96 -20.44 2.52
CA GLY A 188 2.20 -20.89 1.36
C GLY A 188 0.97 -20.05 1.02
N ASN A 189 0.87 -18.82 1.53
CA ASN A 189 -0.10 -17.81 1.08
C ASN A 189 0.63 -16.57 0.54
N TYR A 190 -0.14 -15.70 -0.11
CA TYR A 190 0.28 -14.33 -0.46
C TYR A 190 0.41 -13.45 0.79
N LEU A 191 1.05 -12.29 0.65
CA LEU A 191 1.16 -11.32 1.74
C LEU A 191 -0.19 -10.65 2.03
N ASP A 192 -0.61 -10.63 3.30
CA ASP A 192 -1.78 -9.86 3.78
C ASP A 192 -1.71 -8.38 3.36
N LYS A 193 -0.48 -7.84 3.28
CA LYS A 193 -0.19 -6.47 2.86
C LYS A 193 0.88 -6.49 1.78
N LYS A 194 0.47 -6.18 0.55
CA LYS A 194 1.37 -6.00 -0.59
C LYS A 194 2.40 -4.92 -0.31
N LEU A 195 3.58 -5.07 -0.87
CA LEU A 195 4.61 -4.05 -0.87
C LEU A 195 4.49 -3.18 -2.11
N TYR A 196 4.76 -1.88 -1.95
CA TYR A 196 4.82 -0.93 -3.04
C TYR A 196 6.22 -0.31 -3.07
N LEU A 197 6.84 -0.36 -4.24
CA LEU A 197 8.23 0.00 -4.49
C LEU A 197 8.33 1.12 -5.52
N ASN A 198 9.31 2.01 -5.38
CA ASN A 198 9.67 2.95 -6.43
C ASN A 198 11.17 3.25 -6.40
N PHE A 199 11.73 3.70 -7.52
CA PHE A 199 13.09 4.21 -7.62
C PHE A 199 13.16 5.65 -7.10
N ILE A 200 14.29 5.99 -6.50
CA ILE A 200 14.57 7.31 -5.92
C ILE A 200 15.87 7.86 -6.51
N ASP A 201 15.82 9.12 -6.94
CA ASP A 201 16.96 9.84 -7.51
C ASP A 201 17.88 10.47 -6.45
N GLU A 202 18.98 11.06 -6.91
CA GLU A 202 19.96 11.76 -6.07
C GLU A 202 19.45 13.04 -5.40
N GLU A 203 18.26 13.53 -5.78
CA GLU A 203 17.55 14.66 -5.16
C GLU A 203 16.44 14.18 -4.20
N ASN A 204 16.39 12.87 -3.89
CA ASN A 204 15.37 12.17 -3.09
C ASN A 204 13.93 12.23 -3.67
N ASN A 205 13.75 12.45 -4.97
CA ASN A 205 12.45 12.37 -5.61
C ASN A 205 12.16 10.97 -6.13
N PHE A 206 10.87 10.60 -6.12
CA PHE A 206 10.38 9.36 -6.70
C PHE A 206 10.30 9.43 -8.22
N PHE A 207 10.54 8.30 -8.89
CA PHE A 207 10.40 8.21 -10.34
C PHE A 207 8.92 8.25 -10.74
N ASN A 208 8.60 9.13 -11.70
CA ASN A 208 7.23 9.31 -12.19
C ASN A 208 6.86 8.30 -13.28
N PHE A 209 6.35 7.13 -12.87
CA PHE A 209 5.82 6.12 -13.79
C PHE A 209 4.40 6.41 -14.31
N LEU A 210 3.80 7.56 -13.98
CA LEU A 210 2.48 7.96 -14.49
C LEU A 210 2.58 8.66 -15.86
N GLY A 211 1.50 8.57 -16.63
CA GLY A 211 1.39 9.18 -17.96
C GLY A 211 1.97 8.32 -19.09
N PRO A 212 1.81 8.75 -20.35
CA PRO A 212 2.16 7.96 -21.53
C PRO A 212 3.68 7.72 -21.67
N ASP A 213 4.04 6.54 -22.15
CA ASP A 213 5.41 6.08 -22.39
C ASP A 213 5.96 6.69 -23.70
N ILE A 214 6.07 8.03 -23.78
CA ILE A 214 6.28 8.69 -25.09
C ILE A 214 7.71 8.48 -25.64
N PHE A 215 8.76 8.48 -24.80
CA PHE A 215 10.17 8.46 -25.28
C PHE A 215 11.19 7.70 -24.43
N TYR A 216 10.92 7.43 -23.15
CA TYR A 216 11.80 6.62 -22.31
C TYR A 216 11.12 5.28 -22.07
N ASP A 217 11.77 4.18 -22.41
CA ASP A 217 11.20 2.85 -22.18
C ASP A 217 11.20 2.57 -20.67
N ARG A 218 10.06 2.83 -20.03
CA ARG A 218 9.88 2.59 -18.60
C ARG A 218 9.87 1.09 -18.27
N SER A 219 9.70 0.20 -19.24
CA SER A 219 9.71 -1.26 -19.01
C SER A 219 11.09 -1.82 -18.65
N GLN A 220 12.18 -1.08 -18.92
CA GLN A 220 13.53 -1.46 -18.49
C GLN A 220 13.69 -1.48 -16.96
N PHE A 221 12.84 -0.74 -16.23
CA PHE A 221 12.84 -0.67 -14.78
C PHE A 221 11.97 -1.79 -14.22
N TYR A 222 12.57 -2.64 -13.38
CA TYR A 222 11.84 -3.69 -12.67
C TYR A 222 12.49 -4.01 -11.32
N PHE A 223 11.71 -4.67 -10.45
CA PHE A 223 12.18 -5.30 -9.23
C PHE A 223 11.85 -6.78 -9.25
N GLN A 224 12.77 -7.60 -8.76
CA GLN A 224 12.58 -9.04 -8.60
C GLN A 224 13.14 -9.52 -7.25
N LEU A 225 12.62 -10.64 -6.77
CA LEU A 225 13.09 -11.33 -5.58
C LEU A 225 14.31 -12.19 -5.91
N TYR A 226 15.23 -12.27 -4.96
CA TYR A 226 16.47 -13.01 -5.08
C TYR A 226 16.76 -13.81 -3.81
N ILE A 227 16.98 -15.11 -3.95
CA ILE A 227 16.93 -16.13 -2.89
C ILE A 227 18.30 -16.85 -2.76
N GLN A 228 19.40 -16.12 -2.98
CA GLN A 228 20.71 -16.77 -3.21
C GLN A 228 21.12 -17.69 -2.06
N ASN A 229 21.39 -18.95 -2.39
CA ASN A 229 21.87 -20.00 -1.50
C ASN A 229 20.98 -20.30 -0.27
N ASN A 230 19.76 -19.76 -0.19
CA ASN A 230 18.84 -20.05 0.90
C ASN A 230 17.92 -21.24 0.56
N SER A 231 18.35 -22.45 0.95
CA SER A 231 17.57 -23.69 0.78
C SER A 231 16.40 -23.86 1.76
N GLN A 232 16.17 -22.88 2.64
CA GLN A 232 15.13 -22.92 3.66
C GLN A 232 13.85 -22.17 3.27
N ILE A 233 13.81 -21.55 2.09
CA ILE A 233 12.65 -20.85 1.54
C ILE A 233 12.51 -21.13 0.05
N VAL A 234 11.27 -21.18 -0.44
CA VAL A 234 10.94 -21.13 -1.87
C VAL A 234 9.86 -20.08 -2.11
N ILE A 235 10.00 -19.30 -3.18
CA ILE A 235 8.95 -18.43 -3.72
C ILE A 235 8.28 -19.21 -4.85
N GLN A 236 6.99 -19.51 -4.72
CA GLN A 236 6.25 -20.24 -5.76
C GLN A 236 5.70 -19.28 -6.82
N GLU A 237 5.17 -18.13 -6.38
CA GLU A 237 4.52 -17.14 -7.24
C GLU A 237 4.92 -15.72 -6.81
N GLY A 238 4.90 -14.76 -7.74
CA GLY A 238 5.18 -13.35 -7.47
C GLY A 238 6.67 -12.97 -7.34
N MET A 239 7.58 -13.69 -8.01
CA MET A 239 9.02 -13.36 -8.00
C MET A 239 9.35 -11.96 -8.58
N SER A 240 8.46 -11.35 -9.37
CA SER A 240 8.68 -10.03 -9.96
C SER A 240 7.59 -9.05 -9.54
N ALA A 241 7.96 -7.80 -9.25
CA ALA A 241 7.01 -6.74 -8.95
C ALA A 241 6.35 -6.21 -10.25
N LEU A 242 5.04 -5.92 -10.20
CA LEU A 242 4.26 -5.47 -11.34
C LEU A 242 4.00 -3.96 -11.26
N LEU A 243 4.28 -3.21 -12.34
CA LEU A 243 4.04 -1.76 -12.35
C LEU A 243 2.53 -1.46 -12.34
N ASN A 244 2.04 -0.90 -11.24
CA ASN A 244 0.68 -0.40 -11.11
C ASN A 244 0.59 1.01 -11.73
N LYS A 245 0.18 1.07 -13.00
CA LYS A 245 0.12 2.32 -13.79
C LYS A 245 -0.86 3.38 -13.27
N THR A 246 -1.75 3.04 -12.32
CA THR A 246 -2.69 4.00 -11.70
C THR A 246 -2.02 4.83 -10.60
N ILE A 247 -1.10 4.24 -9.84
CA ILE A 247 -0.37 4.91 -8.74
C ILE A 247 1.10 5.21 -9.08
N GLY A 248 1.65 4.62 -10.15
CA GLY A 248 3.03 4.85 -10.59
C GLY A 248 4.07 4.18 -9.71
N MET A 249 3.74 3.01 -9.14
CA MET A 249 4.59 2.24 -8.22
C MET A 249 4.60 0.76 -8.62
N PHE A 250 5.66 0.05 -8.30
CA PHE A 250 5.74 -1.40 -8.49
C PHE A 250 5.11 -2.13 -7.31
N GLU A 251 4.10 -2.94 -7.58
CA GLU A 251 3.39 -3.75 -6.61
C GLU A 251 4.05 -5.13 -6.52
N LEU A 252 4.58 -5.46 -5.34
CA LEU A 252 5.20 -6.76 -5.04
C LEU A 252 4.31 -7.51 -4.04
N ASN A 253 3.78 -8.65 -4.48
CA ASN A 253 3.05 -9.59 -3.67
C ASN A 253 3.42 -11.01 -4.11
N PHE A 254 3.83 -11.86 -3.18
CA PHE A 254 4.42 -13.16 -3.49
C PHE A 254 3.95 -14.24 -2.53
N GLN A 255 3.91 -15.48 -3.04
CA GLN A 255 3.59 -16.67 -2.25
C GLN A 255 4.90 -17.38 -1.89
N SER A 256 5.13 -17.63 -0.61
CA SER A 256 6.40 -18.16 -0.11
C SER A 256 6.22 -19.23 0.95
N PHE A 257 7.10 -20.23 0.93
CA PHE A 257 7.06 -21.39 1.81
C PHE A 257 8.40 -21.52 2.53
N TYR A 258 8.39 -21.66 3.85
CA TYR A 258 9.61 -21.95 4.62
C TYR A 258 9.76 -23.44 4.92
N LYS A 259 10.98 -23.85 5.26
CA LYS A 259 11.36 -25.23 5.57
C LYS A 259 11.49 -25.46 7.08
N ILE A 260 12.64 -25.14 7.68
CA ILE A 260 12.89 -25.33 9.13
C ILE A 260 12.67 -24.02 9.90
N SER A 261 13.29 -22.93 9.47
CA SER A 261 13.24 -21.63 10.18
C SER A 261 12.05 -20.79 9.74
N GLN A 262 11.28 -20.27 10.71
CA GLN A 262 10.25 -19.24 10.50
C GLN A 262 10.83 -17.84 10.26
N ASN A 263 12.14 -17.66 10.41
CA ASN A 263 12.85 -16.43 10.07
C ASN A 263 13.67 -16.69 8.81
N GLN A 264 13.40 -15.94 7.74
CA GLN A 264 14.09 -16.06 6.46
C GLN A 264 14.58 -14.69 5.99
N THR A 265 15.69 -14.66 5.25
CA THR A 265 16.15 -13.47 4.55
C THR A 265 16.26 -13.78 3.07
N ILE A 266 15.69 -12.90 2.25
CA ILE A 266 15.86 -12.83 0.79
C ILE A 266 16.20 -11.37 0.43
N SER A 267 16.39 -11.06 -0.85
CA SER A 267 16.61 -9.67 -1.29
C SER A 267 15.63 -9.26 -2.38
N ILE A 268 15.24 -7.99 -2.38
CA ILE A 268 14.66 -7.31 -3.55
C ILE A 268 15.84 -6.74 -4.33
N ILE A 269 15.98 -7.10 -5.60
CA ILE A 269 16.99 -6.55 -6.51
C ILE A 269 16.32 -5.80 -7.67
N SER A 270 16.91 -4.70 -8.09
CA SER A 270 16.50 -3.96 -9.29
C SER A 270 17.01 -4.61 -10.58
N ASN A 271 16.62 -4.04 -11.73
CA ASN A 271 17.36 -4.21 -12.98
C ASN A 271 18.80 -3.69 -12.86
N GLN A 272 19.66 -4.12 -13.78
CA GLN A 272 21.05 -3.67 -13.86
C GLN A 272 21.14 -2.27 -14.51
N PHE A 273 21.84 -1.34 -13.87
CA PHE A 273 22.05 0.02 -14.42
C PHE A 273 23.42 0.23 -15.06
N GLN A 274 24.44 -0.44 -14.54
CA GLN A 274 25.80 -0.46 -15.07
C GLN A 274 26.43 -1.85 -14.82
N GLN A 275 27.62 -2.14 -15.33
CA GLN A 275 28.26 -3.44 -15.14
C GLN A 275 28.47 -3.75 -13.64
N GLY A 276 27.74 -4.74 -13.11
CA GLY A 276 27.75 -5.10 -11.69
C GLY A 276 26.97 -4.16 -10.75
N VAL A 277 26.27 -3.13 -11.25
CA VAL A 277 25.54 -2.16 -10.42
C VAL A 277 24.04 -2.43 -10.42
N PHE A 278 23.55 -2.83 -9.26
CA PHE A 278 22.15 -3.10 -8.93
C PHE A 278 21.83 -2.44 -7.58
N LEU A 279 20.60 -1.93 -7.41
CA LEU A 279 20.10 -1.60 -6.09
C LEU A 279 19.52 -2.85 -5.44
N THR A 280 19.81 -3.05 -4.16
CA THR A 280 19.41 -4.23 -3.38
C THR A 280 18.88 -3.81 -2.02
N ILE A 281 17.76 -4.38 -1.58
CA ILE A 281 17.26 -4.29 -0.20
C ILE A 281 17.12 -5.71 0.37
N PRO A 282 17.77 -6.06 1.50
CA PRO A 282 17.47 -7.25 2.27
C PRO A 282 16.05 -7.20 2.82
N LEU A 283 15.34 -8.31 2.68
CA LEU A 283 13.95 -8.49 3.08
C LEU A 283 13.87 -9.62 4.11
N HIS A 284 13.59 -9.26 5.35
CA HIS A 284 13.43 -10.19 6.46
C HIS A 284 11.96 -10.64 6.56
N LEU A 285 11.75 -11.95 6.52
CA LEU A 285 10.45 -12.60 6.49
C LEU A 285 10.26 -13.39 7.78
N TYR A 286 9.25 -13.00 8.55
CA TYR A 286 8.88 -13.64 9.81
C TYR A 286 7.53 -14.32 9.65
N TYR A 287 7.57 -15.64 9.49
CA TYR A 287 6.40 -16.50 9.37
C TYR A 287 5.74 -16.72 10.74
N ARG A 288 4.41 -16.81 10.75
CA ARG A 288 3.64 -17.22 11.93
C ARG A 288 3.37 -18.74 11.92
N ASN A 289 2.98 -19.26 13.07
CA ASN A 289 2.30 -20.56 13.15
C ASN A 289 0.96 -20.51 12.40
N CYS A 290 0.49 -21.67 11.97
CA CYS A 290 -0.86 -21.80 11.43
C CYS A 290 -1.89 -21.57 12.54
N THR A 291 -3.03 -20.99 12.19
CA THR A 291 -4.09 -20.57 13.12
C THR A 291 -5.36 -21.40 12.95
N ILE A 292 -6.34 -21.19 13.84
CA ILE A 292 -7.66 -21.82 13.70
C ILE A 292 -8.27 -21.50 12.32
N GLY A 293 -8.81 -22.52 11.66
CA GLY A 293 -9.32 -22.42 10.28
C GLY A 293 -8.28 -22.71 9.19
N GLU A 294 -7.04 -22.98 9.58
CA GLU A 294 -5.98 -23.47 8.69
C GLU A 294 -5.61 -24.92 9.05
N ILE A 295 -4.90 -25.59 8.14
CA ILE A 295 -4.27 -26.89 8.34
C ILE A 295 -2.79 -26.82 7.95
N ILE A 296 -1.97 -27.65 8.59
CA ILE A 296 -0.53 -27.73 8.29
C ILE A 296 -0.29 -28.81 7.24
N LEU A 297 0.14 -28.40 6.06
CA LEU A 297 0.62 -29.28 5.01
C LEU A 297 2.15 -29.23 4.94
N GLU A 298 2.81 -30.39 4.90
CA GLU A 298 4.25 -30.47 4.62
C GLU A 298 4.51 -31.26 3.33
N LYS A 299 5.27 -30.67 2.41
CA LYS A 299 5.77 -31.32 1.21
C LYS A 299 7.26 -31.01 1.02
N ASN A 300 8.09 -32.05 0.89
CA ASN A 300 9.55 -31.91 0.76
C ASN A 300 10.19 -31.06 1.87
N GLN A 301 9.69 -31.18 3.11
CA GLN A 301 10.06 -30.38 4.28
C GLN A 301 9.65 -28.90 4.24
N PHE A 302 8.94 -28.43 3.20
CA PHE A 302 8.34 -27.11 3.19
C PHE A 302 6.96 -27.14 3.84
N ILE A 303 6.73 -26.19 4.75
CA ILE A 303 5.50 -26.02 5.52
C ILE A 303 4.56 -25.05 4.81
N GLN A 304 3.26 -25.38 4.79
CA GLN A 304 2.18 -24.53 4.32
C GLN A 304 1.05 -24.49 5.37
N CYS A 305 0.58 -23.29 5.68
CA CYS A 305 -0.67 -23.05 6.39
C CYS A 305 -1.79 -22.88 5.36
N SER A 306 -2.50 -23.97 5.04
CA SER A 306 -3.58 -23.94 4.06
C SER A 306 -4.89 -23.57 4.75
N GLN A 307 -5.52 -22.45 4.37
CA GLN A 307 -6.83 -22.07 4.89
C GLN A 307 -7.92 -22.99 4.32
N CYS A 308 -8.86 -23.42 5.16
CA CYS A 308 -10.02 -24.18 4.69
C CYS A 308 -10.90 -23.33 3.76
N VAL A 309 -11.07 -23.82 2.53
CA VAL A 309 -11.90 -23.18 1.48
C VAL A 309 -13.38 -23.17 1.84
N GLU A 310 -14.17 -22.37 1.13
CA GLU A 310 -15.64 -22.36 1.23
C GLU A 310 -16.22 -23.78 1.11
N GLY A 311 -17.18 -24.10 1.97
CA GLY A 311 -17.73 -25.45 2.09
C GLY A 311 -16.98 -26.32 3.11
N ARG A 312 -15.87 -25.85 3.69
CA ARG A 312 -15.09 -26.57 4.72
C ARG A 312 -14.56 -25.68 5.84
N TYR A 313 -14.30 -26.27 7.01
CA TYR A 313 -13.80 -25.58 8.18
C TYR A 313 -12.80 -26.40 9.01
N SER A 314 -12.13 -25.74 9.95
CA SER A 314 -11.32 -26.35 11.01
C SER A 314 -11.40 -25.50 12.29
N LEU A 315 -11.91 -26.06 13.39
CA LEU A 315 -12.01 -25.38 14.69
C LEU A 315 -10.86 -25.69 15.66
N LYS A 316 -9.92 -26.55 15.24
CA LYS A 316 -8.75 -26.92 16.06
C LYS A 316 -7.60 -25.99 15.72
N ILE A 317 -6.90 -25.48 16.74
CA ILE A 317 -5.64 -24.75 16.56
C ILE A 317 -4.57 -25.77 16.12
N PRO A 318 -3.91 -25.59 14.96
CA PRO A 318 -2.92 -26.55 14.49
C PRO A 318 -1.64 -26.52 15.34
N ASP A 319 -1.26 -27.66 15.91
CA ASP A 319 0.05 -27.85 16.55
C ASP A 319 1.12 -28.12 15.47
N MET A 320 2.10 -27.22 15.39
CA MET A 320 3.18 -27.25 14.39
C MET A 320 4.09 -28.48 14.46
N GLN A 321 4.05 -29.28 15.54
CA GLN A 321 4.78 -30.54 15.69
C GLN A 321 3.84 -31.73 15.51
N ASN A 322 2.65 -31.68 16.14
CA ASN A 322 1.77 -32.84 16.24
C ASN A 322 0.77 -32.99 15.09
N ASN A 323 0.36 -31.89 14.42
CA ASN A 323 -0.71 -31.90 13.43
C ASN A 323 -0.26 -31.84 11.96
N ILE A 324 1.06 -31.82 11.67
CA ILE A 324 1.60 -31.86 10.30
C ILE A 324 0.96 -33.01 9.51
N ASN A 325 0.29 -32.70 8.38
CA ASN A 325 -0.39 -33.65 7.50
C ASN A 325 -1.44 -34.55 8.21
N LYS A 326 -1.95 -34.17 9.40
CA LYS A 326 -2.96 -34.94 10.17
C LYS A 326 -4.26 -34.18 10.44
N LEU A 327 -4.24 -32.86 10.39
CA LEU A 327 -5.46 -32.05 10.53
C LEU A 327 -6.06 -31.82 9.15
N GLU A 328 -7.35 -32.11 9.00
CA GLU A 328 -8.08 -31.96 7.74
C GLU A 328 -9.22 -30.95 7.88
N CYS A 329 -9.53 -30.27 6.77
CA CYS A 329 -10.69 -29.39 6.68
C CYS A 329 -11.98 -30.22 6.52
N VAL A 330 -12.85 -30.15 7.53
CA VAL A 330 -14.13 -30.86 7.62
C VAL A 330 -15.19 -30.17 6.77
N SER A 331 -16.04 -30.92 6.06
CA SER A 331 -17.18 -30.37 5.30
C SER A 331 -18.18 -29.66 6.20
N CYS A 332 -18.84 -28.59 5.71
CA CYS A 332 -19.86 -27.89 6.49
C CYS A 332 -20.95 -28.85 7.04
N PRO A 333 -21.39 -28.67 8.29
CA PRO A 333 -22.50 -29.44 8.84
C PRO A 333 -23.81 -29.05 8.15
N GLU A 334 -24.76 -29.97 8.02
CA GLU A 334 -26.04 -29.74 7.31
C GLU A 334 -26.89 -28.63 7.93
N GLN A 335 -26.66 -28.34 9.22
CA GLN A 335 -27.30 -27.28 10.00
C GLN A 335 -26.73 -25.88 9.69
N ALA A 336 -25.59 -25.79 8.99
CA ALA A 336 -25.02 -24.54 8.49
C ALA A 336 -25.53 -24.22 7.08
N HIS A 337 -25.53 -22.93 6.73
CA HIS A 337 -25.72 -22.47 5.35
C HIS A 337 -24.41 -22.04 4.69
N PHE A 338 -23.40 -21.68 5.48
CA PHE A 338 -22.06 -21.33 5.03
C PHE A 338 -21.01 -21.76 6.07
N CYS A 339 -19.83 -22.18 5.62
CA CYS A 339 -18.64 -22.30 6.44
C CYS A 339 -17.37 -22.13 5.61
N GLN A 340 -16.35 -21.49 6.19
CA GLN A 340 -15.04 -21.29 5.59
C GLN A 340 -14.01 -21.05 6.71
N GLY A 341 -12.81 -21.60 6.60
CA GLY A 341 -11.76 -21.37 7.59
C GLY A 341 -12.18 -21.84 8.99
N SER A 342 -12.34 -20.90 9.92
CA SER A 342 -12.84 -21.15 11.30
C SER A 342 -14.29 -20.71 11.51
N GLU A 343 -14.95 -20.18 10.48
CA GLU A 343 -16.31 -19.67 10.54
C GLU A 343 -17.32 -20.76 10.14
N ILE A 344 -18.42 -20.84 10.91
CA ILE A 344 -19.61 -21.63 10.59
C ILE A 344 -20.81 -20.74 10.87
N GLN A 345 -21.60 -20.45 9.83
CA GLN A 345 -22.83 -19.68 9.91
C GLN A 345 -24.03 -20.64 9.89
N LEU A 346 -24.73 -20.71 11.03
CA LEU A 346 -25.87 -21.61 11.22
C LEU A 346 -27.11 -21.12 10.47
N LYS A 347 -27.95 -22.06 10.04
CA LYS A 347 -29.33 -21.75 9.62
C LYS A 347 -30.13 -21.31 10.86
N ASP A 348 -31.18 -20.51 10.64
CA ASP A 348 -32.12 -20.17 11.71
C ASP A 348 -32.75 -21.44 12.31
N GLY A 349 -33.06 -21.39 13.61
CA GLY A 349 -33.53 -22.55 14.38
C GLY A 349 -32.42 -23.46 14.91
N TYR A 350 -31.14 -23.17 14.66
CA TYR A 350 -30.00 -23.94 15.21
C TYR A 350 -29.11 -23.10 16.12
N TRP A 351 -28.47 -23.76 17.09
CA TRP A 351 -27.60 -23.15 18.09
C TRP A 351 -26.36 -24.00 18.36
N ARG A 352 -25.26 -23.32 18.71
CA ARG A 352 -24.02 -23.92 19.21
C ARG A 352 -23.50 -23.11 20.39
N GLU A 353 -22.81 -23.79 21.31
CA GLU A 353 -22.31 -23.19 22.55
C GLU A 353 -21.27 -22.08 22.31
N SER A 354 -20.39 -22.28 21.32
CA SER A 354 -19.33 -21.32 21.00
C SER A 354 -18.89 -21.44 19.54
N ASN A 355 -18.07 -20.48 19.10
CA ASN A 355 -17.48 -20.52 17.76
C ASN A 355 -16.39 -21.61 17.60
N LEU A 356 -15.97 -22.25 18.69
CA LEU A 356 -14.93 -23.29 18.72
C LEU A 356 -15.48 -24.72 18.71
N THR A 357 -16.81 -24.88 18.72
CA THR A 357 -17.48 -26.19 18.62
C THR A 357 -18.33 -26.29 17.36
N ASP A 358 -18.37 -27.49 16.81
CA ASP A 358 -19.23 -27.97 15.72
C ASP A 358 -20.42 -28.80 16.25
N GLN A 359 -20.55 -28.93 17.57
CA GLN A 359 -21.75 -29.48 18.20
C GLN A 359 -22.92 -28.49 18.05
N ILE A 360 -23.76 -28.75 17.06
CA ILE A 360 -24.91 -27.93 16.70
C ILE A 360 -26.19 -28.66 17.09
N TYR A 361 -27.08 -27.92 17.74
CA TYR A 361 -28.33 -28.41 18.30
C TYR A 361 -29.51 -27.64 17.70
N THR A 362 -30.62 -28.32 17.46
CA THR A 362 -31.88 -27.65 17.08
C THR A 362 -32.47 -26.94 18.29
N CYS A 363 -32.97 -25.72 18.11
CA CYS A 363 -33.67 -24.98 19.14
C CYS A 363 -35.12 -25.45 19.31
N LEU A 364 -35.61 -25.41 20.56
CA LEU A 364 -36.97 -25.85 20.90
C LEU A 364 -38.04 -24.78 20.64
N LEU A 365 -37.61 -23.55 20.38
CA LEU A 365 -38.41 -22.37 20.09
C LEU A 365 -37.81 -21.68 18.85
N ASP A 366 -38.60 -20.85 18.18
CA ASP A 366 -38.15 -19.97 17.09
C ASP A 366 -37.32 -18.78 17.64
N SER A 367 -36.28 -19.09 18.42
CA SER A 367 -35.49 -18.15 19.23
C SER A 367 -34.02 -18.02 18.80
N CYS A 368 -33.60 -18.78 17.79
CA CYS A 368 -32.20 -18.91 17.38
C CYS A 368 -31.97 -18.38 15.96
N SER A 369 -31.11 -17.37 15.83
CA SER A 369 -30.65 -16.83 14.54
C SER A 369 -29.28 -16.18 14.74
N PHE A 370 -28.29 -16.61 13.96
CA PHE A 370 -26.95 -16.00 13.95
C PHE A 370 -26.83 -14.87 12.94
N ASN A 371 -27.68 -14.86 11.91
CA ASN A 371 -27.65 -13.85 10.84
C ASN A 371 -28.39 -12.57 11.22
N ASN A 372 -29.23 -12.59 12.26
CA ASN A 372 -29.96 -11.41 12.71
C ASN A 372 -29.01 -10.44 13.47
N PRO A 373 -28.84 -9.17 13.04
CA PRO A 373 -27.99 -8.19 13.73
C PRO A 373 -28.45 -7.80 15.14
N GLN A 374 -29.72 -8.06 15.47
CA GLN A 374 -30.26 -7.88 16.82
C GLN A 374 -30.07 -9.12 17.71
N SER A 375 -29.46 -10.19 17.20
CA SER A 375 -29.13 -11.38 18.01
C SER A 375 -27.93 -11.12 18.92
N LYS A 376 -27.85 -11.88 20.01
CA LYS A 376 -26.67 -11.94 20.90
C LYS A 376 -26.37 -13.41 21.18
N ASN A 377 -25.15 -13.84 20.86
CA ASN A 377 -24.71 -15.24 20.96
C ASN A 377 -25.67 -16.23 20.25
N GLY A 378 -26.20 -15.82 19.09
CA GLY A 378 -27.19 -16.59 18.32
C GLY A 378 -28.62 -16.56 18.83
N CYS A 379 -28.89 -15.92 19.98
CA CYS A 379 -30.25 -15.77 20.52
C CYS A 379 -30.93 -14.49 20.01
N LEU A 380 -32.18 -14.61 19.57
CA LEU A 380 -33.05 -13.49 19.25
C LEU A 380 -33.38 -12.66 20.51
N THR A 381 -33.79 -11.41 20.28
CA THR A 381 -34.03 -10.42 21.34
C THR A 381 -34.98 -10.94 22.42
N GLY A 382 -34.54 -10.88 23.67
CA GLY A 382 -35.27 -11.34 24.85
C GLY A 382 -34.96 -12.76 25.29
N PHE A 383 -34.41 -13.61 24.41
CA PHE A 383 -34.02 -14.98 24.73
C PHE A 383 -32.56 -15.08 25.22
N VAL A 384 -32.28 -16.03 26.12
CA VAL A 384 -30.98 -16.29 26.73
C VAL A 384 -30.83 -17.77 27.10
N GLY A 385 -29.60 -18.17 27.45
CA GLY A 385 -29.26 -19.52 27.90
C GLY A 385 -28.98 -20.51 26.77
N PRO A 386 -28.62 -21.76 27.10
CA PRO A 386 -28.42 -22.81 26.10
C PRO A 386 -29.67 -23.01 25.24
N LEU A 387 -29.49 -23.20 23.94
CA LEU A 387 -30.58 -23.31 22.95
C LEU A 387 -31.54 -22.11 22.92
N CYS A 388 -31.16 -20.97 23.52
CA CYS A 388 -32.00 -19.77 23.64
C CYS A 388 -33.41 -20.08 24.21
N ASN A 389 -33.50 -21.03 25.13
CA ASN A 389 -34.76 -21.63 25.58
C ASN A 389 -35.47 -20.86 26.71
N SER A 390 -34.87 -19.78 27.21
CA SER A 390 -35.31 -19.03 28.38
C SER A 390 -35.38 -17.53 28.09
N CYS A 391 -36.30 -16.81 28.73
CA CYS A 391 -36.34 -15.35 28.63
C CYS A 391 -35.42 -14.67 29.65
N ASP A 392 -34.87 -13.49 29.31
CA ASP A 392 -34.02 -12.68 30.20
C ASP A 392 -34.83 -12.00 31.31
N ASN A 393 -35.30 -12.78 32.27
CA ASN A 393 -36.04 -12.31 33.43
C ASN A 393 -35.19 -11.49 34.43
N LYS A 394 -33.86 -11.51 34.28
CA LYS A 394 -32.90 -10.84 35.18
C LYS A 394 -32.24 -9.61 34.59
N ASN A 395 -32.57 -9.24 33.35
CA ASN A 395 -31.95 -8.12 32.63
C ASN A 395 -30.41 -8.23 32.60
N LYS A 396 -29.89 -9.38 32.16
CA LYS A 396 -28.45 -9.63 32.07
C LYS A 396 -27.86 -9.38 30.67
N VAL A 397 -28.67 -9.53 29.63
CA VAL A 397 -28.22 -9.54 28.22
C VAL A 397 -28.90 -8.44 27.41
N TRP A 398 -30.16 -8.12 27.71
CA TRP A 398 -31.01 -7.32 26.80
C TRP A 398 -31.39 -5.91 27.26
N GLY A 399 -30.96 -5.45 28.44
CA GLY A 399 -31.26 -4.09 28.94
C GLY A 399 -32.68 -3.93 29.54
N GLN A 400 -33.57 -4.92 29.36
CA GLN A 400 -34.90 -4.99 29.97
C GLN A 400 -35.25 -6.43 30.37
N GLN A 401 -36.24 -6.59 31.25
CA GLN A 401 -36.75 -7.90 31.67
C GLN A 401 -37.73 -8.47 30.63
N TYR A 402 -37.64 -9.77 30.36
CA TYR A 402 -38.56 -10.50 29.47
C TYR A 402 -39.24 -11.66 30.18
N GLY A 403 -40.49 -11.93 29.80
CA GLY A 403 -41.28 -13.08 30.23
C GLY A 403 -41.77 -13.92 29.04
N LEU A 404 -41.89 -15.23 29.25
CA LEU A 404 -42.35 -16.16 28.23
C LEU A 404 -43.88 -16.12 28.11
N LYS A 405 -44.41 -15.96 26.88
CA LYS A 405 -45.83 -16.08 26.58
C LYS A 405 -46.02 -16.88 25.29
N GLY A 406 -46.53 -18.11 25.42
CA GLY A 406 -46.48 -19.08 24.33
C GLY A 406 -45.03 -19.46 24.04
N GLN A 407 -44.61 -19.35 22.78
CA GLN A 407 -43.23 -19.62 22.37
C GLN A 407 -42.31 -18.38 22.36
N ASN A 408 -42.86 -17.18 22.61
CA ASN A 408 -42.14 -15.92 22.45
C ASN A 408 -41.83 -15.22 23.78
N CYS A 409 -40.65 -14.60 23.86
CA CYS A 409 -40.27 -13.70 24.96
C CYS A 409 -40.77 -12.29 24.68
N PHE A 410 -41.59 -11.74 25.58
CA PHE A 410 -42.08 -10.36 25.51
C PHE A 410 -41.48 -9.53 26.64
N PRO A 411 -41.20 -8.23 26.43
CA PRO A 411 -40.74 -7.35 27.49
C PRO A 411 -41.82 -7.27 28.58
N CYS A 412 -41.42 -7.44 29.83
CA CYS A 412 -42.31 -7.28 30.98
C CYS A 412 -42.86 -5.85 31.01
N SER A 413 -44.16 -5.70 31.22
CA SER A 413 -44.80 -4.39 31.35
C SER A 413 -44.09 -3.55 32.41
N GLN A 414 -43.68 -2.33 32.07
CA GLN A 414 -42.99 -1.43 33.00
C GLN A 414 -43.78 -1.30 34.31
N GLN A 415 -43.07 -1.24 35.44
CA GLN A 415 -43.64 -1.20 36.79
C GLN A 415 -44.75 -0.14 36.95
N LEU A 416 -44.67 0.98 36.23
CA LEU A 416 -45.68 2.03 36.19
C LEU A 416 -47.10 1.52 35.88
N ASN A 417 -47.27 0.58 34.94
CA ASN A 417 -48.60 0.06 34.60
C ASN A 417 -49.17 -0.87 35.69
N GLN A 418 -48.30 -1.62 36.37
CA GLN A 418 -48.69 -2.47 37.49
C GLN A 418 -49.02 -1.63 38.74
N ILE A 419 -48.24 -0.57 39.00
CA ILE A 419 -48.52 0.42 40.05
C ILE A 419 -49.83 1.16 39.75
N ALA A 420 -50.06 1.61 38.51
CA ALA A 420 -51.31 2.26 38.13
C ALA A 420 -52.53 1.35 38.34
N PHE A 421 -52.44 0.07 37.96
CA PHE A 421 -53.50 -0.91 38.25
C PHE A 421 -53.71 -1.14 39.74
N ALA A 422 -52.64 -1.28 40.53
CA ALA A 422 -52.74 -1.43 41.98
C ALA A 422 -53.36 -0.19 42.64
N CYS A 423 -52.94 1.01 42.25
CA CYS A 423 -53.53 2.27 42.70
C CYS A 423 -55.02 2.36 42.31
N PHE A 424 -55.39 1.97 41.09
CA PHE A 424 -56.79 1.93 40.67
C PHE A 424 -57.63 0.99 41.54
N PHE A 425 -57.15 -0.24 41.80
CA PHE A 425 -57.84 -1.18 42.68
C PHE A 425 -57.94 -0.68 44.13
N ILE A 426 -56.90 -0.03 44.66
CA ILE A 426 -56.91 0.58 46.01
C ILE A 426 -57.93 1.72 46.06
N ILE A 427 -57.96 2.62 45.06
CA ILE A 427 -58.92 3.73 44.98
C ILE A 427 -60.35 3.19 44.87
N PHE A 428 -60.58 2.21 44.00
CA PHE A 428 -61.89 1.57 43.81
C PHE A 428 -62.38 0.89 45.10
N TYR A 429 -61.51 0.13 45.78
CA TYR A 429 -61.85 -0.50 47.07
C TYR A 429 -62.20 0.53 48.16
N ASN A 430 -61.44 1.63 48.25
CA ASN A 430 -61.74 2.72 49.19
C ASN A 430 -63.05 3.45 48.84
N TYR A 431 -63.38 3.59 47.56
CA TYR A 431 -64.65 4.17 47.11
C TYR A 431 -65.84 3.29 47.51
N GLU A 432 -65.79 2.00 47.24
CA GLU A 432 -66.83 1.03 47.64
C GLU A 432 -66.98 0.95 49.17
N ALA A 433 -65.87 0.89 49.92
CA ALA A 433 -65.90 0.91 51.38
C ALA A 433 -66.53 2.19 51.95
N LYS A 434 -66.29 3.35 51.32
CA LYS A 434 -66.89 4.63 51.72
C LYS A 434 -68.38 4.68 51.38
N ASN A 435 -68.80 4.19 50.21
CA ASN A 435 -70.22 4.08 49.86
C ASN A 435 -70.96 3.14 50.83
N PHE A 436 -70.34 2.03 51.23
CA PHE A 436 -70.88 1.12 52.24
C PHE A 436 -71.07 1.81 53.60
N GLN A 437 -70.09 2.61 54.06
CA GLN A 437 -70.25 3.42 55.28
C GLN A 437 -71.34 4.49 55.16
N ILE A 438 -71.46 5.18 54.02
CA ILE A 438 -72.52 6.18 53.79
C ILE A 438 -73.90 5.52 53.82
N ASN A 439 -74.06 4.34 53.22
CA ASN A 439 -75.31 3.58 53.25
C ASN A 439 -75.68 3.10 54.67
N LEU A 440 -74.70 2.70 55.49
CA LEU A 440 -74.90 2.40 56.91
C LEU A 440 -75.39 3.63 57.70
N ILE A 441 -74.79 4.81 57.46
CA ILE A 441 -75.20 6.06 58.13
C ILE A 441 -76.58 6.52 57.65
N ALA A 442 -76.92 6.32 56.37
CA ALA A 442 -78.25 6.61 55.82
C ALA A 442 -79.32 5.67 56.41
N GLY A 443 -79.01 4.39 56.59
CA GLY A 443 -79.89 3.42 57.27
C GLY A 443 -80.20 3.82 58.72
N ASN A 444 -79.19 4.24 59.48
CA ASN A 444 -79.41 4.71 60.86
C ASN A 444 -80.27 5.97 60.94
N LYS A 445 -80.22 6.88 59.94
CA LYS A 445 -81.10 8.06 59.91
C LYS A 445 -82.58 7.75 59.64
N GLN A 446 -82.91 6.60 59.03
CA GLN A 446 -84.31 6.16 58.94
C GLN A 446 -84.86 5.62 60.26
N LEU A 447 -84.00 5.14 61.17
CA LEU A 447 -84.42 4.65 62.49
C LEU A 447 -84.71 5.79 63.49
N GLU A 448 -84.02 6.93 63.42
CA GLU A 448 -84.31 8.08 64.29
C GLU A 448 -85.65 8.78 63.98
N PHE A 449 -86.22 8.60 62.78
CA PHE A 449 -87.53 9.17 62.42
C PHE A 449 -88.74 8.30 62.80
N ILE A 450 -88.53 7.14 63.42
CA ILE A 450 -89.61 6.21 63.84
C ILE A 450 -89.87 6.29 65.36
N CYS A 451 -89.07 7.06 66.12
CA CYS A 451 -89.25 7.28 67.55
C CYS A 451 -89.49 8.76 67.91
N LYS A 452 -90.62 9.33 67.45
CA LYS A 452 -91.23 10.51 68.07
C LYS A 452 -92.73 10.63 67.78
#